data_AF-A0A5U1NQ84-F1
#
_entry.id   AF-A0A5U1NQ84-F1
#
_cell.length_a   1.000
_cell.length_b   1.000
_cell.length_c   1.000
_cell.angle_alpha   90.00
_cell.angle_beta   90.00
_cell.angle_gamma   90.00
#
_symmetry.space_group_name_H-M   'P 1'
#
loop_
_entity.id
_entity.type
_entity.pdbx_description
1 polymer ?
#
loop_
_entity_poly.entity_id
_entity_poly.type
_entity_poly.pdbx_seq_one_letter_code
_entity_poly.pdbx_strand_id
1 'polypeptide(L)'
;MVSRRIYRPRDLFSLMQSTLATEKFFISAYEIGIIDNFPEIRVQAEVSARENRVRRFGGEPEILISEIYDEILKKHTQLSPATVKKIIDLEIQMEKIVLYKNARGSCLFEKAISDGCKVILISDMYLPSAKLKELLT
;
A
#
# COMPACT_ATOMS: atom_id res chain seq x y z
N MET A 1 11.35 -13.42 -0.47
CA MET A 1 10.79 -13.87 0.83
C MET A 1 9.27 -13.94 0.81
N VAL A 2 8.58 -12.95 0.25
CA VAL A 2 7.12 -12.99 0.06
C VAL A 2 6.74 -12.84 -1.40
N SER A 3 5.54 -13.26 -1.75
CA SER A 3 4.94 -13.10 -3.07
C SER A 3 3.45 -12.81 -2.90
N ARG A 4 2.78 -12.25 -3.92
CA ARG A 4 1.34 -11.96 -3.86
C ARG A 4 0.56 -13.01 -4.63
N ARG A 5 -0.59 -13.45 -4.09
CA ARG A 5 -1.56 -14.36 -4.76
C ARG A 5 -2.53 -13.60 -5.66
N ILE A 6 -2.02 -12.65 -6.42
CA ILE A 6 -2.78 -11.87 -7.40
C ILE A 6 -1.94 -11.76 -8.67
N TYR A 7 -2.58 -11.54 -9.81
CA TYR A 7 -1.90 -11.55 -11.11
C TYR A 7 -1.09 -10.27 -11.32
N ARG A 8 -1.61 -9.11 -10.90
CA ARG A 8 -0.95 -7.80 -10.96
C ARG A 8 -1.16 -7.02 -9.66
N PRO A 9 -0.22 -6.15 -9.24
CA PRO A 9 -0.42 -5.27 -8.09
C PRO A 9 -1.71 -4.45 -8.15
N ARG A 10 -2.12 -4.01 -9.36
CA ARG A 10 -3.37 -3.25 -9.58
C ARG A 10 -4.64 -4.04 -9.23
N ASP A 11 -4.57 -5.37 -9.22
CA ASP A 11 -5.73 -6.21 -8.85
C ASP A 11 -6.09 -6.01 -7.37
N LEU A 12 -5.11 -5.68 -6.52
CA LEU A 12 -5.34 -5.31 -5.12
C LEU A 12 -6.32 -4.13 -5.02
N PHE A 13 -6.15 -3.11 -5.85
CA PHE A 13 -7.00 -1.92 -5.82
C PHE A 13 -8.41 -2.20 -6.33
N SER A 14 -8.56 -3.16 -7.25
CA SER A 14 -9.88 -3.61 -7.71
C SER A 14 -10.62 -4.39 -6.61
N LEU A 15 -9.89 -5.19 -5.83
CA LEU A 15 -10.43 -5.83 -4.62
C LEU A 15 -10.83 -4.77 -3.58
N MET A 16 -9.97 -3.77 -3.33
CA MET A 16 -10.28 -2.67 -2.43
C MET A 16 -11.54 -1.92 -2.86
N GLN A 17 -11.67 -1.57 -4.13
CA GLN A 17 -12.87 -0.92 -4.67
C GLN A 17 -14.13 -1.75 -4.36
N SER A 18 -14.08 -3.06 -4.61
CA SER A 18 -15.19 -3.96 -4.34
C SER A 18 -15.56 -3.97 -2.86
N THR A 19 -14.57 -4.00 -1.96
CA THR A 19 -14.81 -3.94 -0.51
C THR A 19 -15.35 -2.58 -0.07
N LEU A 20 -14.77 -1.48 -0.54
CA LEU A 20 -15.23 -0.12 -0.23
C LEU A 20 -16.68 0.10 -0.68
N ALA A 21 -17.09 -0.46 -1.81
CA ALA A 21 -18.47 -0.39 -2.30
C ALA A 21 -19.47 -1.16 -1.42
N THR A 22 -19.02 -2.21 -0.73
CA THR A 22 -19.87 -2.99 0.20
C THR A 22 -19.91 -2.40 1.61
N GLU A 23 -18.89 -1.62 1.99
CA GLU A 23 -18.87 -0.95 3.28
C GLU A 23 -19.85 0.24 3.29
N LYS A 24 -20.77 0.28 4.26
CA LYS A 24 -21.72 1.40 4.47
C LYS A 24 -21.05 2.67 5.02
N PHE A 25 -19.75 2.82 4.80
CA PHE A 25 -18.96 3.90 5.37
C PHE A 25 -19.09 5.21 4.59
N PHE A 26 -19.42 5.11 3.30
CA PHE A 26 -19.57 6.24 2.40
C PHE A 26 -21.04 6.61 2.24
N ILE A 27 -21.35 7.89 2.39
CA ILE A 27 -22.73 8.35 2.57
C ILE A 27 -23.07 9.43 1.53
N SER A 28 -22.06 10.13 1.00
CA SER A 28 -22.23 11.16 -0.01
C SER A 28 -22.02 10.65 -1.44
N ALA A 29 -22.74 11.24 -2.41
CA ALA A 29 -22.54 10.96 -3.84
C ALA A 29 -21.10 11.23 -4.30
N TYR A 30 -20.43 12.20 -3.67
CA TYR A 30 -19.03 12.50 -3.93
C TYR A 30 -18.10 11.35 -3.55
N GLU A 31 -18.28 10.81 -2.34
CA GLU A 31 -17.51 9.65 -1.87
C GLU A 31 -17.75 8.42 -2.73
N ILE A 32 -18.99 8.20 -3.18
CA ILE A 32 -19.34 7.11 -4.10
C ILE A 32 -18.55 7.24 -5.41
N GLY A 33 -18.46 8.44 -5.99
CA GLY A 33 -17.67 8.68 -7.21
C GLY A 33 -16.17 8.40 -7.05
N ILE A 34 -15.62 8.54 -5.84
CA ILE A 34 -14.23 8.16 -5.53
C ILE A 34 -14.08 6.63 -5.52
N ILE A 35 -15.05 5.91 -4.96
CA ILE A 35 -15.03 4.44 -4.93
C ILE A 35 -15.07 3.88 -6.34
N ASP A 36 -15.98 4.37 -7.18
CA ASP A 36 -16.18 3.89 -8.56
C ASP A 36 -14.93 4.04 -9.45
N ASN A 37 -14.01 4.94 -9.08
CA ASN A 37 -12.75 5.19 -9.79
C ASN A 37 -11.52 4.95 -8.91
N PHE A 38 -11.68 4.20 -7.81
CA PHE A 38 -10.64 4.05 -6.79
C PHE A 38 -9.31 3.52 -7.33
N PRO A 39 -9.27 2.46 -8.18
CA PRO A 39 -8.00 1.94 -8.71
C PRO A 39 -7.20 3.00 -9.47
N GLU A 40 -7.87 3.80 -10.31
CA GLU A 40 -7.26 4.86 -11.10
C GLU A 40 -6.77 5.99 -10.20
N ILE A 41 -7.61 6.47 -9.28
CA ILE A 41 -7.25 7.52 -8.32
C ILE A 41 -6.02 7.10 -7.51
N ARG A 42 -6.01 5.86 -7.02
CA ARG A 42 -4.92 5.33 -6.19
C ARG A 42 -3.59 5.23 -6.95
N VAL A 43 -3.60 4.80 -8.21
CA VAL A 43 -2.39 4.76 -9.05
C VAL A 43 -1.90 6.16 -9.39
N GLN A 44 -2.80 7.07 -9.75
CA GLN A 44 -2.43 8.45 -10.08
C GLN A 44 -1.88 9.22 -8.88
N ALA A 45 -2.39 8.94 -7.68
CA ALA A 45 -1.87 9.51 -6.45
C ALA A 45 -0.43 9.06 -6.17
N GLU A 46 -0.09 7.80 -6.44
CA GLU A 46 1.30 7.32 -6.32
C GLU A 46 2.23 8.04 -7.30
N VAL A 47 1.84 8.14 -8.57
CA VAL A 47 2.60 8.88 -9.59
C VAL A 47 2.82 10.33 -9.14
N SER A 48 1.75 10.99 -8.69
CA SER A 48 1.82 12.37 -8.20
C SER A 48 2.76 12.50 -7.00
N ALA A 49 2.72 11.55 -6.06
CA ALA A 49 3.59 11.56 -4.88
C ALA A 49 5.07 11.40 -5.26
N ARG A 50 5.38 10.46 -6.18
CA ARG A 50 6.73 10.26 -6.70
C ARG A 50 7.27 11.49 -7.43
N GLU A 51 6.46 12.09 -8.31
CA GLU A 51 6.84 13.31 -9.02
C GLU A 51 7.07 14.48 -8.05
N ASN A 52 6.20 14.64 -7.04
CA ASN A 52 6.33 15.70 -6.04
C ASN A 52 7.57 15.50 -5.16
N ARG A 53 7.92 14.25 -4.82
CA ARG A 53 9.14 13.90 -4.08
C ARG A 53 10.38 14.36 -4.84
N VAL A 54 10.50 13.97 -6.11
CA VAL A 54 11.63 14.34 -6.98
C VAL A 54 11.69 15.85 -7.19
N ARG A 55 10.55 16.51 -7.41
CA ARG A 55 10.51 17.96 -7.60
C ARG A 55 10.97 18.74 -6.36
N ARG A 56 10.66 18.24 -5.16
CA ARG A 56 10.98 18.92 -3.90
C ARG A 56 12.41 18.67 -3.42
N PHE A 57 12.92 17.45 -3.58
CA PHE A 57 14.16 17.02 -2.96
C PHE A 57 15.25 16.58 -3.95
N GLY A 58 14.90 16.41 -5.23
CA GLY A 58 15.77 15.72 -6.20
C GLY A 58 15.95 14.24 -5.88
N GLY A 59 16.67 13.52 -6.74
CA GLY A 59 17.08 12.13 -6.47
C GLY A 59 15.97 11.09 -6.63
N GLU A 60 16.00 10.06 -5.79
CA GLU A 60 15.15 8.87 -5.92
C GLU A 60 13.70 9.13 -5.50
N PRO A 61 12.71 8.60 -6.25
CA PRO A 61 11.28 8.81 -6.01
C PRO A 61 10.71 7.89 -4.92
N GLU A 62 11.44 7.67 -3.83
CA GLU A 62 11.01 6.77 -2.75
C GLU A 62 9.96 7.46 -1.87
N ILE A 63 8.83 6.80 -1.63
CA ILE A 63 7.66 7.38 -0.98
C ILE A 63 6.99 6.40 -0.02
N LEU A 64 6.32 6.91 0.99
CA LEU A 64 5.48 6.15 1.91
C LEU A 64 4.02 6.16 1.48
N ILE A 65 3.26 5.18 1.96
CA ILE A 65 1.80 5.08 1.75
C ILE A 65 1.10 6.36 2.20
N SER A 66 1.53 6.99 3.29
CA SER A 66 0.98 8.26 3.76
C SER A 66 1.11 9.36 2.71
N GLU A 67 2.26 9.44 2.02
CA GLU A 67 2.48 10.46 0.98
C GLU A 67 1.56 10.25 -0.22
N ILE A 68 1.22 9.00 -0.54
CA ILE A 68 0.25 8.68 -1.60
C ILE A 68 -1.14 9.17 -1.20
N TYR A 69 -1.59 8.86 0.01
CA TYR A 69 -2.92 9.25 0.47
C TYR A 69 -3.03 10.76 0.78
N ASP A 70 -1.93 11.43 1.08
CA ASP A 70 -1.87 12.90 1.14
C ASP A 70 -2.17 13.51 -0.24
N GLU A 71 -1.73 12.91 -1.34
CA GLU A 71 -2.09 13.37 -2.70
C GLU A 71 -3.59 13.17 -3.00
N ILE A 72 -4.19 12.10 -2.48
CA ILE A 72 -5.64 11.88 -2.58
C ILE A 72 -6.37 12.97 -1.78
N LEU A 73 -5.98 13.25 -0.53
CA LEU A 73 -6.59 14.29 0.31
C LEU A 73 -6.50 15.68 -0.32
N LYS A 74 -5.37 16.02 -0.94
CA LYS A 74 -5.20 17.32 -1.63
C LYS A 74 -6.19 17.51 -2.78
N LYS A 75 -6.46 16.45 -3.55
CA LYS A 75 -7.40 16.48 -4.69
C LYS A 75 -8.85 16.31 -4.22
N HIS A 76 -9.06 15.68 -3.07
CA HIS A 76 -10.36 15.32 -2.54
C HIS A 76 -10.54 15.83 -1.10
N THR A 77 -10.57 17.16 -0.94
CA THR A 77 -10.61 17.84 0.36
C THR A 77 -11.87 17.56 1.19
N GLN A 78 -12.91 16.98 0.58
CA GLN A 78 -14.11 16.55 1.29
C GLN A 78 -13.94 15.22 2.03
N LEU A 79 -12.89 14.44 1.75
CA LEU A 79 -12.58 13.24 2.51
C LEU A 79 -12.05 13.61 3.90
N SER A 80 -12.67 13.04 4.94
CA SER A 80 -12.16 13.23 6.30
C SER A 80 -10.86 12.45 6.51
N PRO A 81 -9.92 12.95 7.34
CA PRO A 81 -8.70 12.20 7.69
C PRO A 81 -8.99 10.82 8.29
N ALA A 82 -10.10 10.67 9.02
CA ALA A 82 -10.55 9.40 9.56
C ALA A 82 -10.93 8.40 8.46
N THR A 83 -11.58 8.87 7.39
CA THR A 83 -11.90 8.06 6.20
C THR A 83 -10.64 7.56 5.53
N VAL A 84 -9.70 8.47 5.27
CA VAL A 84 -8.43 8.11 4.64
C VAL A 84 -7.62 7.12 5.46
N LYS A 85 -7.58 7.29 6.78
CA LYS A 85 -6.96 6.31 7.67
C LYS A 85 -7.58 4.92 7.50
N LYS A 86 -8.91 4.80 7.40
CA LYS A 86 -9.57 3.51 7.17
C LYS A 86 -9.20 2.89 5.82
N ILE A 87 -9.10 3.71 4.78
CA ILE A 87 -8.70 3.21 3.45
C ILE A 87 -7.24 2.73 3.46
N ILE A 88 -6.34 3.45 4.14
CA ILE A 88 -4.96 3.01 4.37
C ILE A 88 -4.92 1.69 5.14
N ASP A 89 -5.69 1.60 6.23
CA ASP A 89 -5.77 0.38 7.04
C ASP A 89 -6.31 -0.79 6.20
N LEU A 90 -7.31 -0.56 5.34
CA LEU A 90 -7.83 -1.55 4.39
C LEU A 90 -6.77 -2.00 3.37
N GLU A 91 -6.01 -1.08 2.78
CA GLU A 91 -4.94 -1.41 1.83
C GLU A 91 -3.88 -2.30 2.49
N ILE A 92 -3.45 -1.94 3.70
CA ILE A 92 -2.49 -2.73 4.46
C ILE A 92 -3.05 -4.12 4.76
N GLN A 93 -4.31 -4.23 5.19
CA GLN A 93 -4.95 -5.51 5.50
C GLN A 93 -5.08 -6.39 4.26
N MET A 94 -5.55 -5.84 3.13
CA MET A 94 -5.64 -6.57 1.87
C MET A 94 -4.28 -7.03 1.37
N GLU A 95 -3.26 -6.18 1.49
CA GLU A 95 -1.89 -6.54 1.16
C GLU A 95 -1.43 -7.74 2.01
N LYS A 96 -1.75 -7.78 3.32
CA LYS A 96 -1.47 -8.94 4.16
C LYS A 96 -2.17 -10.21 3.69
N ILE A 97 -3.44 -10.09 3.27
CA ILE A 97 -4.27 -11.24 2.85
C ILE A 97 -3.71 -11.88 1.57
N VAL A 98 -3.26 -11.07 0.61
CA VAL A 98 -2.73 -11.58 -0.66
C VAL A 98 -1.27 -12.00 -0.57
N LEU A 99 -0.53 -11.50 0.41
CA LEU A 99 0.87 -11.87 0.62
C LEU A 99 0.99 -13.28 1.21
N TYR A 100 1.97 -14.03 0.70
CA TYR A 100 2.36 -15.31 1.29
C TYR A 100 3.88 -15.45 1.30
N LYS A 101 4.37 -16.18 2.29
CA LYS A 101 5.78 -16.53 2.42
C LYS A 101 6.16 -17.56 1.36
N ASN A 102 7.21 -17.25 0.59
CA ASN A 102 7.80 -18.19 -0.34
C ASN A 102 8.67 -19.18 0.46
N ALA A 103 8.34 -20.47 0.40
CA ALA A 103 9.00 -21.51 1.21
C ALA A 103 10.53 -21.51 1.09
N ARG A 104 11.07 -21.32 -0.13
CA ARG A 104 12.53 -21.27 -0.35
C ARG A 104 13.14 -20.03 0.27
N GLY A 105 12.48 -18.88 0.11
CA GLY A 105 12.92 -17.61 0.68
C GLY A 105 12.91 -17.61 2.21
N SER A 106 11.87 -18.18 2.82
CA SER A 106 11.76 -18.32 4.28
C SER A 106 12.82 -19.25 4.84
N CYS A 107 13.04 -20.42 4.21
CA CYS A 107 14.07 -21.35 4.64
C CYS A 107 15.48 -20.71 4.60
N LEU A 108 15.80 -19.98 3.52
CA LEU A 108 17.08 -19.28 3.41
C LEU A 108 17.23 -18.18 4.47
N PHE A 109 16.17 -17.41 4.71
CA PHE A 109 16.15 -16.37 5.72
C PHE A 109 16.37 -16.95 7.13
N GLU A 110 15.61 -17.98 7.51
CA GLU A 110 15.72 -18.64 8.81
C GLU A 110 17.11 -19.26 9.02
N LYS A 111 17.67 -19.89 7.98
CA LYS A 111 19.03 -20.46 8.03
C LYS A 111 20.10 -19.37 8.22
N ALA A 112 19.98 -18.26 7.50
CA ALA A 112 20.93 -17.15 7.66
C ALA A 112 20.88 -16.57 9.08
N ILE A 113 19.69 -16.43 9.66
CA ILE A 113 19.53 -16.02 11.05
C ILE A 113 20.14 -17.04 12.01
N SER A 114 19.88 -18.35 11.82
CA SER A 114 20.45 -19.39 12.69
C SER A 114 21.97 -19.45 12.64
N ASP A 115 22.56 -19.09 11.50
CA ASP A 115 24.01 -19.05 11.29
C ASP A 115 24.67 -17.78 11.86
N GLY A 116 23.90 -16.90 12.51
CA GLY A 116 24.40 -15.64 13.05
C GLY A 116 24.73 -14.61 11.98
N CYS A 117 24.22 -14.76 10.76
CA CYS A 117 24.47 -13.82 9.68
C CYS A 117 23.73 -12.50 9.92
N LYS A 118 24.35 -11.38 9.54
CA LYS A 118 23.68 -10.08 9.49
C LYS A 118 22.76 -10.04 8.27
N VAL A 119 21.44 -10.05 8.50
CA VAL A 119 20.43 -9.99 7.44
C VAL A 119 19.93 -8.57 7.23
N ILE A 120 19.93 -8.11 5.97
CA ILE A 120 19.39 -6.80 5.56
C ILE A 120 18.17 -7.07 4.67
N LEU A 121 17.04 -6.45 5.01
CA LEU A 121 15.80 -6.53 4.24
C LEU A 121 15.61 -5.24 3.45
N ILE A 122 15.46 -5.37 2.14
CA ILE A 122 15.20 -4.27 1.21
C ILE A 122 13.84 -4.54 0.59
N SER A 123 13.02 -3.50 0.49
CA SER A 123 11.67 -3.56 -0.04
C SER A 123 11.46 -2.38 -0.97
N ASP A 124 10.85 -2.63 -2.13
CA ASP A 124 10.36 -1.62 -3.07
C ASP A 124 8.94 -1.16 -2.72
N MET A 125 8.39 -1.64 -1.61
CA MET A 125 7.06 -1.30 -1.14
C MET A 125 7.05 0.00 -0.35
N TYR A 126 6.06 0.84 -0.61
CA TYR A 126 5.76 2.09 0.10
C TYR A 126 5.24 1.89 1.54
N LEU A 127 5.36 0.70 2.13
CA LEU A 127 4.92 0.44 3.50
C LEU A 127 6.00 0.84 4.52
N PRO A 128 5.62 1.42 5.67
CA PRO A 128 6.58 1.72 6.73
C PRO A 128 7.34 0.47 7.21
N SER A 129 8.60 0.62 7.60
CA SER A 129 9.46 -0.50 8.02
C SER A 129 8.85 -1.35 9.15
N ALA A 130 8.07 -0.74 10.05
CA ALA A 130 7.36 -1.46 11.10
C ALA A 130 6.33 -2.46 10.52
N LYS A 131 5.57 -2.05 9.49
CA LYS A 131 4.61 -2.91 8.80
C LYS A 131 5.27 -3.97 7.94
N LEU A 132 6.39 -3.63 7.29
CA LEU A 132 7.19 -4.63 6.57
C LEU A 132 7.75 -5.70 7.49
N LYS A 133 8.20 -5.35 8.70
CA LYS A 133 8.62 -6.35 9.70
C LYS A 133 7.48 -7.30 10.04
N GLU A 134 6.29 -6.79 10.38
CA GLU A 134 5.09 -7.62 10.64
C GLU A 134 4.73 -8.56 9.47
N LEU A 135 5.04 -8.18 8.23
CA LEU A 135 4.75 -8.99 7.04
C LEU A 135 5.81 -10.07 6.77
N LEU A 136 7.05 -9.82 7.16
CA LEU A 136 8.21 -10.64 6.78
C LEU A 136 8.68 -11.57 7.91
N THR A 137 8.39 -11.25 9.17
CA THR A 137 8.68 -12.08 10.36
C THR A 137 7.43 -12.79 10.83
#